data_AF-A0A9D6PE87-F1
#
_entry.id   AF-A0A9D6PE87-F1
#
_cell.length_a   1.000
_cell.length_b   1.000
_cell.length_c   1.000
_cell.angle_alpha   90.00
_cell.angle_beta   90.00
_cell.angle_gamma   90.00
#
_symmetry.space_group_name_H-M   'P 1'
#
loop_
_entity.id
_entity.type
_entity.pdbx_description
1 polymer ?
#
loop_
_entity_poly.entity_id
_entity_poly.type
_entity_poly.pdbx_seq_one_letter_code
_entity_poly.pdbx_strand_id
1 'polypeptide(L)'
;MLLTIILLLFVPMDIARAAGASTAICQSIPGGPERSACESCVSGNGAYTALGCIDATGQGIFTKLFTTGIGIAGGIALLLILFGGLKILTSAGNPEHLTEGKETVWSAISGLLLIIFSVFLLQLIGFRILEIPGFQ
;
A
#
# COMPACT_ATOMS: atom_id res chain seq x y z
N MET A 1 -22.33 -0.33 -3.00
CA MET A 1 -22.16 0.01 -4.44
C MET A 1 -21.93 1.50 -4.69
N LEU A 2 -22.69 2.41 -4.08
CA LEU A 2 -22.47 3.87 -4.21
C LEU A 2 -21.19 4.36 -3.46
N LEU A 3 -20.89 3.75 -2.30
CA LEU A 3 -19.73 4.11 -1.47
C LEU A 3 -18.37 3.75 -2.13
N THR A 4 -18.34 2.67 -2.91
CA THR A 4 -17.16 2.20 -3.66
C THR A 4 -16.80 3.13 -4.83
N ILE A 5 -17.78 3.81 -5.42
CA ILE A 5 -17.56 4.76 -6.53
C ILE A 5 -16.97 6.08 -6.02
N ILE A 6 -17.38 6.56 -4.83
CA ILE A 6 -16.84 7.76 -4.19
C ILE A 6 -15.38 7.57 -3.77
N LEU A 7 -15.04 6.40 -3.22
CA LEU A 7 -13.68 6.07 -2.81
C LEU A 7 -12.74 5.96 -4.03
N LEU A 8 -13.21 5.39 -5.15
CA LEU A 8 -12.45 5.31 -6.41
C LEU A 8 -12.24 6.66 -7.12
N LEU A 9 -13.08 7.67 -6.87
CA LEU A 9 -12.94 9.03 -7.42
C LEU A 9 -12.10 9.96 -6.55
N PHE A 10 -12.02 9.71 -5.24
CA PHE A 10 -11.18 10.48 -4.31
C PHE A 10 -9.70 10.07 -4.35
N VAL A 11 -9.44 8.76 -4.52
CA VAL A 11 -8.08 8.20 -4.60
C VAL A 11 -7.21 8.78 -5.73
N PRO A 12 -7.67 9.03 -6.97
CA PRO A 12 -6.82 9.58 -8.03
C PRO A 12 -6.45 11.06 -7.83
N MET A 13 -7.27 11.84 -7.11
CA MET A 13 -7.06 13.29 -6.92
C MET A 13 -6.03 13.60 -5.82
N ASP A 14 -5.81 12.68 -4.87
CA ASP A 14 -4.78 12.78 -3.82
C ASP A 14 -3.38 12.40 -4.34
N ILE A 15 -3.31 11.42 -5.25
CA ILE A 15 -2.05 10.93 -5.85
C ILE A 15 -1.35 12.04 -6.67
N ALA A 16 -2.11 12.92 -7.33
CA ALA A 16 -1.55 14.00 -8.16
C ALA A 16 -0.90 15.15 -7.35
N ARG A 17 -1.24 15.31 -6.06
CA ARG A 17 -0.64 16.34 -5.17
C ARG A 17 0.64 15.89 -4.49
N ALA A 18 0.96 14.60 -4.49
CA ALA A 18 2.11 14.04 -3.80
C ALA A 18 3.47 14.37 -4.44
N ALA A 19 3.52 14.69 -5.74
CA ALA A 19 4.79 14.88 -6.46
C ALA A 19 5.50 16.22 -6.18
N GLY A 20 4.77 17.27 -5.78
CA GLY A 20 5.32 18.61 -5.54
C GLY A 20 5.84 18.86 -4.12
N ALA A 21 5.61 17.94 -3.19
CA ALA A 21 5.93 18.12 -1.77
C ALA A 21 7.38 17.74 -1.42
N SER A 22 8.04 16.86 -2.18
CA SER A 22 9.27 16.15 -1.77
C SER A 22 10.45 17.03 -1.32
N THR A 23 10.66 18.21 -1.89
CA THR A 23 11.74 19.13 -1.45
C THR A 23 11.37 19.95 -0.20
N ALA A 24 10.08 20.27 -0.02
CA ALA A 24 9.60 20.99 1.16
C ALA A 24 9.57 20.10 2.41
N ILE A 25 9.39 18.78 2.25
CA ILE A 25 9.40 17.82 3.37
C ILE A 25 10.77 17.77 4.06
N CYS A 26 11.88 17.85 3.32
CA CYS A 26 13.23 17.80 3.90
C CYS A 26 13.56 19.03 4.77
N GLN A 27 12.91 20.17 4.54
CA GLN A 27 13.07 21.38 5.35
C GLN A 27 12.27 21.33 6.67
N SER A 28 11.28 20.43 6.76
CA SER A 28 10.45 20.24 7.96
C SER A 28 11.06 19.30 9.01
N ILE A 29 12.14 18.59 8.66
CA ILE A 29 12.82 17.63 9.55
C ILE A 29 13.81 18.39 10.44
N PRO A 30 13.74 18.25 11.79
CA PRO A 30 14.72 18.84 12.70
C PRO A 30 16.12 18.32 12.34
N GLY A 31 17.10 19.22 12.19
CA GLY A 31 18.40 18.92 11.60
C GLY A 31 19.14 17.74 12.26
N GLY A 32 19.71 16.86 11.44
CA GLY A 32 20.42 15.64 11.82
C GLY A 32 20.79 14.79 10.59
N PRO A 33 21.31 13.55 10.77
CA PRO A 33 21.64 12.65 9.64
C PRO A 33 20.43 12.29 8.76
N GLU A 34 19.21 12.46 9.28
CA GLU A 34 17.96 12.20 8.57
C GLU A 34 17.69 13.22 7.45
N ARG A 35 18.10 14.49 7.64
CA ARG A 35 17.97 15.52 6.61
C ARG A 35 18.88 15.25 5.41
N SER A 36 20.13 14.84 5.65
CA SER A 36 21.04 14.42 4.58
C SER A 36 20.53 13.18 3.84
N ALA A 37 19.86 12.25 4.53
CA ALA A 37 19.22 11.10 3.91
C ALA A 37 18.02 11.52 3.03
N CYS A 38 17.25 12.53 3.45
CA CYS A 38 16.16 13.12 2.67
C CYS A 38 16.68 13.86 1.43
N GLU A 39 17.70 14.71 1.56
CA GLU A 39 18.30 15.43 0.43
C GLU A 39 18.95 14.48 -0.58
N SER A 40 19.64 13.42 -0.12
CA SER A 40 20.23 12.40 -0.99
C SER A 40 19.16 11.61 -1.76
N CYS A 41 18.01 11.35 -1.11
CA CYS A 41 16.87 10.70 -1.74
C CYS A 41 16.26 11.55 -2.85
N VAL A 42 15.97 12.82 -2.55
CA VAL A 42 15.31 13.73 -3.48
C VAL A 42 16.25 14.10 -4.64
N SER A 43 17.56 14.20 -4.39
CA SER A 43 18.56 14.41 -5.45
C SER A 43 18.66 13.24 -6.43
N GLY A 44 18.22 12.03 -6.05
CA GLY A 44 18.16 10.84 -6.89
C GLY A 44 16.87 10.65 -7.69
N ASN A 45 16.03 11.71 -7.82
CA ASN A 45 14.63 11.60 -8.27
C ASN A 45 13.79 10.67 -7.38
N GLY A 46 14.10 10.59 -6.09
CA GLY A 46 13.35 9.80 -5.13
C GLY A 46 12.32 10.60 -4.32
N ALA A 47 11.27 9.93 -3.85
CA ALA A 47 10.33 10.49 -2.89
C ALA A 47 10.71 10.03 -1.47
N TYR A 48 10.87 10.97 -0.54
CA TYR A 48 11.12 10.65 0.87
C TYR A 48 9.79 10.47 1.60
N THR A 49 9.52 9.25 2.09
CA THR A 49 8.28 8.91 2.80
C THR A 49 8.57 8.31 4.16
N ALA A 50 7.54 8.08 4.98
CA ALA A 50 7.66 7.44 6.29
C ALA A 50 8.28 6.03 6.25
N LEU A 51 8.40 5.43 5.05
CA LEU A 51 9.00 4.11 4.80
C LEU A 51 10.44 4.22 4.28
N GLY A 52 10.98 5.43 4.16
CA GLY A 52 12.30 5.74 3.64
C GLY A 52 12.26 6.30 2.21
N CYS A 53 13.44 6.28 1.56
CA CYS A 53 13.59 6.76 0.20
C CYS A 53 13.03 5.79 -0.84
N ILE A 54 12.26 6.32 -1.80
CA ILE A 54 11.74 5.61 -2.96
C ILE A 54 12.35 6.21 -4.23
N ASP A 55 13.33 5.53 -4.81
CA ASP A 55 13.92 5.96 -6.09
C ASP A 55 12.92 5.77 -7.22
N ALA A 56 12.69 6.81 -8.05
CA ALA A 56 11.81 6.73 -9.22
C ALA A 56 12.48 6.10 -10.45
N THR A 57 13.50 5.26 -10.26
CA THR A 57 14.12 4.46 -11.32
C THR A 57 13.30 3.18 -11.56
N GLY A 58 13.08 2.82 -12.83
CA GLY A 58 12.09 1.80 -13.22
C GLY A 58 12.17 0.47 -12.46
N GLN A 59 13.38 -0.02 -12.14
CA GLN A 59 13.56 -1.27 -11.39
C GLN A 59 13.28 -1.12 -9.88
N GLY A 60 13.73 -0.02 -9.27
CA GLY A 60 13.60 0.26 -7.84
C GLY A 60 12.19 0.66 -7.42
N ILE A 61 11.45 1.32 -8.32
CA ILE A 61 10.03 1.65 -8.14
C ILE A 61 9.22 0.40 -7.84
N PHE A 62 9.39 -0.68 -8.62
CA PHE A 62 8.55 -1.86 -8.45
C PHE A 62 8.74 -2.45 -7.05
N THR A 63 9.98 -2.75 -6.65
CA THR A 63 10.25 -3.34 -5.33
C THR A 63 9.73 -2.44 -4.20
N LYS A 64 9.99 -1.13 -4.25
CA LYS A 64 9.57 -0.19 -3.20
C LYS A 64 8.05 0.00 -3.17
N LEU A 65 7.39 0.05 -4.33
CA LEU A 65 5.94 0.15 -4.45
C LEU A 65 5.25 -1.12 -3.92
N PHE A 66 5.78 -2.31 -4.21
CA PHE A 66 5.26 -3.57 -3.67
C PHE A 66 5.44 -3.63 -2.15
N THR A 67 6.63 -3.31 -1.61
CA THR A 67 6.86 -3.34 -0.16
C THR A 67 5.98 -2.32 0.58
N THR A 68 5.85 -1.10 0.04
CA THR A 68 5.02 -0.03 0.61
C THR A 68 3.53 -0.35 0.50
N GLY A 69 3.09 -0.82 -0.68
CA GLY A 69 1.71 -1.16 -0.97
C GLY A 69 1.20 -2.32 -0.12
N ILE A 70 2.01 -3.36 0.10
CA ILE A 70 1.65 -4.49 0.97
C ILE A 70 1.51 -4.03 2.43
N GLY A 71 2.37 -3.12 2.90
CA GLY A 71 2.27 -2.56 4.25
C GLY A 71 0.95 -1.82 4.48
N ILE A 72 0.59 -0.92 3.55
CA ILE A 72 -0.64 -0.13 3.63
C ILE A 72 -1.87 -1.02 3.45
N ALA A 73 -1.86 -1.92 2.47
CA ALA A 73 -2.96 -2.84 2.21
C ALA A 73 -3.20 -3.80 3.38
N GLY A 74 -2.13 -4.31 3.99
CA GLY A 74 -2.21 -5.14 5.19
C GLY A 74 -2.80 -4.39 6.39
N GLY A 75 -2.39 -3.12 6.59
CA GLY A 75 -2.94 -2.27 7.64
C GLY A 75 -4.44 -2.00 7.47
N ILE A 76 -4.87 -1.65 6.25
CA ILE A 76 -6.29 -1.41 5.94
C ILE A 76 -7.11 -2.71 6.08
N ALA A 77 -6.59 -3.83 5.57
CA ALA A 77 -7.25 -5.13 5.69
C ALA A 77 -7.45 -5.53 7.16
N LEU A 78 -6.44 -5.32 8.01
CA LEU A 78 -6.52 -5.60 9.44
C LEU A 78 -7.63 -4.78 10.11
N LEU A 79 -7.72 -3.47 9.81
CA LEU A 79 -8.78 -2.60 10.32
C LEU A 79 -10.19 -3.07 9.89
N LEU A 80 -10.35 -3.47 8.63
CA LEU A 80 -11.62 -3.98 8.10
C LEU A 80 -12.02 -5.31 8.75
N ILE A 81 -11.07 -6.23 8.96
CA ILE A 81 -11.31 -7.51 9.65
C ILE A 81 -11.70 -7.26 11.10
N LEU A 82 -11.04 -6.33 11.79
CA LEU A 82 -11.36 -5.98 13.18
C LEU A 82 -12.78 -5.40 13.28
N PHE A 83 -13.13 -4.46 12.40
CA PHE A 83 -14.46 -3.86 12.38
C PHE A 83 -15.56 -4.88 12.03
N GLY A 84 -15.33 -5.72 11.02
CA GLY A 84 -16.24 -6.80 10.63
C GLY A 84 -16.39 -7.88 11.72
N GLY A 85 -15.28 -8.24 12.36
CA GLY A 85 -15.25 -9.19 13.47
C GLY A 85 -16.02 -8.69 14.69
N LEU A 86 -15.81 -7.44 15.09
CA LEU A 86 -16.60 -6.83 16.17
C LEU A 86 -18.08 -6.77 15.81
N LYS A 87 -18.44 -6.45 14.55
CA LYS A 87 -19.84 -6.46 14.09
C LYS A 87 -20.47 -7.86 14.27
N ILE A 88 -19.77 -8.93 13.91
CA ILE A 88 -20.26 -10.32 14.09
C ILE A 88 -20.43 -10.66 15.58
N LEU A 89 -19.42 -10.35 16.41
CA LEU A 89 -19.41 -10.72 17.82
C LEU A 89 -20.46 -9.97 18.65
N THR A 90 -20.76 -8.72 18.28
CA THR A 90 -21.72 -7.88 19.03
C THR A 90 -23.18 -8.08 18.58
N SER A 91 -23.44 -9.00 17.64
CA SER A 91 -24.76 -9.16 17.00
C SER A 91 -25.84 -9.88 17.82
N ALA A 92 -25.56 -10.28 19.07
CA ALA A 92 -26.52 -10.71 20.10
C ALA A 92 -27.75 -11.52 19.62
N GLY A 93 -27.58 -12.42 18.65
CA GLY A 93 -28.63 -13.35 18.19
C GLY A 93 -29.44 -12.95 16.95
N ASN A 94 -29.15 -11.82 16.28
CA ASN A 94 -29.82 -11.47 15.01
C ASN A 94 -29.06 -12.06 13.80
N PRO A 95 -29.63 -12.97 12.98
CA PRO A 95 -28.95 -13.62 11.87
C PRO A 95 -28.54 -12.67 10.73
N GLU A 96 -29.18 -11.51 10.63
CA GLU A 96 -28.89 -10.48 9.62
C GLU A 96 -27.45 -9.95 9.72
N HIS A 97 -27.05 -9.54 10.93
CA HIS A 97 -25.74 -8.91 11.16
C HIS A 97 -24.58 -9.91 11.13
N LEU A 98 -24.86 -11.19 11.43
CA LEU A 98 -23.91 -12.28 11.24
C LEU A 98 -23.59 -12.49 9.76
N THR A 99 -24.60 -12.38 8.90
CA THR A 99 -24.46 -12.59 7.45
C THR A 99 -23.71 -11.41 6.82
N GLU A 100 -24.11 -10.18 7.13
CA GLU A 100 -23.40 -8.96 6.67
C GLU A 100 -21.94 -8.90 7.14
N GLY A 101 -21.68 -9.28 8.39
CA GLY A 101 -20.32 -9.28 8.94
C GLY A 101 -19.43 -10.30 8.24
N LYS A 102 -19.95 -11.50 7.93
CA LYS A 102 -19.22 -12.52 7.18
C LYS A 102 -18.90 -12.06 5.77
N GLU A 103 -19.85 -11.44 5.07
CA GLU A 103 -19.63 -10.92 3.71
C GLU A 103 -18.51 -9.86 3.70
N THR A 104 -18.48 -9.00 4.72
CA THR A 104 -17.43 -7.98 4.89
C THR A 104 -16.04 -8.61 5.10
N VAL A 105 -15.96 -9.63 5.96
CA VAL A 105 -14.69 -10.35 6.23
C VAL A 105 -14.22 -11.11 4.99
N TRP A 106 -15.14 -11.77 4.26
CA TRP A 106 -14.81 -12.47 3.01
C TRP A 106 -14.27 -11.53 1.94
N SER A 107 -14.82 -10.32 1.83
CA SER A 107 -14.31 -9.29 0.91
C SER A 107 -12.91 -8.81 1.29
N ALA A 108 -12.61 -8.64 2.58
CA ALA A 108 -11.27 -8.27 3.03
C ALA A 108 -10.25 -9.39 2.78
N ILE A 109 -10.63 -10.65 3.03
CA ILE A 109 -9.78 -11.82 2.79
C ILE A 109 -9.49 -12.00 1.31
N SER A 110 -10.49 -11.85 0.43
CA SER A 110 -10.29 -12.02 -1.02
C SER A 110 -9.36 -10.93 -1.60
N GLY A 111 -9.44 -9.70 -1.10
CA GLY A 111 -8.51 -8.62 -1.45
C GLY A 111 -7.07 -8.92 -1.05
N LEU A 112 -6.85 -9.40 0.17
CA LEU A 112 -5.51 -9.79 0.63
C LEU A 112 -4.97 -11.01 -0.13
N LEU A 113 -5.84 -11.97 -0.43
CA LEU A 113 -5.49 -13.16 -1.20
C LEU A 113 -5.06 -12.81 -2.63
N LEU A 114 -5.73 -11.84 -3.27
CA LEU A 114 -5.36 -11.33 -4.58
C LEU A 114 -3.93 -10.78 -4.57
N ILE A 115 -3.57 -9.98 -3.56
CA ILE A 115 -2.21 -9.42 -3.41
C ILE A 115 -1.17 -10.55 -3.34
N ILE A 116 -1.40 -11.56 -2.50
CA ILE A 116 -0.48 -12.70 -2.33
C ILE A 116 -0.31 -13.47 -3.66
N PHE A 117 -1.43 -13.77 -4.33
CA PHE A 117 -1.40 -14.45 -5.63
C PHE A 117 -0.72 -13.63 -6.71
N SER A 118 -0.93 -12.32 -6.72
CA SER A 118 -0.30 -11.41 -7.67
C SER A 118 1.22 -11.49 -7.53
N VAL A 119 1.75 -11.36 -6.30
CA VAL A 119 3.19 -11.46 -6.04
C VAL A 119 3.73 -12.84 -6.44
N PHE A 120 2.98 -13.91 -6.15
CA PHE A 120 3.37 -15.26 -6.53
C PHE A 120 3.50 -15.40 -8.05
N LEU A 121 2.55 -14.85 -8.83
CA LEU A 121 2.62 -14.85 -10.29
C LEU A 121 3.78 -13.98 -10.81
N LEU A 122 4.02 -12.81 -10.20
CA LEU A 122 5.15 -11.94 -10.52
C LEU A 122 6.49 -12.62 -10.27
N GLN A 123 6.65 -13.36 -9.17
CA GLN A 123 7.86 -14.14 -8.90
C GLN A 123 7.96 -15.38 -9.80
N LEU A 124 6.85 -16.04 -10.11
CA LEU A 124 6.87 -17.22 -10.97
C LEU A 124 7.25 -16.84 -12.41
N ILE A 125 6.65 -15.80 -12.98
CA ILE A 125 6.89 -15.40 -14.37
C ILE A 125 8.13 -14.49 -14.46
N GLY A 126 8.24 -13.51 -13.57
CA GLY A 126 9.33 -12.53 -13.58
C GLY A 126 10.70 -13.11 -13.20
N PHE A 127 10.76 -14.11 -12.32
CA PHE A 127 12.03 -14.70 -11.88
C PHE A 127 12.39 -16.00 -12.64
N ARG A 128 11.41 -16.74 -13.20
CA ARG A 128 11.68 -18.00 -13.92
C ARG A 128 11.74 -17.87 -15.44
N ILE A 129 11.07 -16.87 -16.04
CA ILE A 129 10.96 -16.76 -17.50
C ILE A 129 11.78 -15.59 -18.05
N LEU A 130 11.81 -14.43 -17.36
CA LEU A 130 12.80 -13.38 -17.63
C LEU A 130 13.97 -13.58 -16.67
N GLU A 131 14.81 -14.57 -16.96
CA GLU A 131 16.18 -14.55 -16.47
C GLU A 131 16.80 -13.26 -17.04
N ILE A 132 16.82 -12.18 -16.26
CA ILE A 132 17.61 -10.98 -16.57
C ILE A 132 18.99 -11.23 -15.94
N PRO A 133 19.96 -11.79 -16.68
CA PRO A 133 21.35 -11.82 -16.27
C PRO A 133 21.87 -10.38 -16.36
N GLY A 134 21.72 -9.59 -15.31
CA GLY A 134 22.30 -8.25 -15.33
C GLY A 134 21.75 -7.28 -14.29
N PHE A 135 22.03 -7.53 -13.02
CA PHE A 135 22.28 -6.45 -12.06
C PHE A 135 23.38 -6.91 -11.11
N GLN A 136 24.61 -6.46 -11.43
CA GLN A 136 25.55 -6.02 -10.41
C GLN A 136 25.20 -4.57 -10.08
#